data_AF-A0A1G5FJY0-F1
#
_entry.id   AF-A0A1G5FJY0-F1
#
_cell.length_a   1.000
_cell.length_b   1.000
_cell.length_c   1.000
_cell.angle_alpha   90.00
_cell.angle_beta   90.00
_cell.angle_gamma   90.00
#
_symmetry.space_group_name_H-M   'P 1'
#
loop_
_entity.id
_entity.type
_entity.pdbx_description
1 polymer ?
#
loop_
_entity_poly.entity_id
_entity_poly.type
_entity_poly.pdbx_seq_one_letter_code
_entity_poly.pdbx_strand_id
1 'polypeptide(L)'
;MQFSWSVATIGNQRGLQVPERSENQGASGTPTFKGFAHPQGTGLTLSVRGCRWSLTLKTPDGGPYPPFEEYHQLEMTAADLQRFINGRGLDWKRQTGETGREELVAMDNGFSVHLTPALETPLDEAAMVAELEARLA
;
A
#
# COMPACT_ATOMS: atom_id res chain seq x y z
N MET A 1 -7.94 3.18 24.81
CA MET A 1 -9.25 3.67 24.35
C MET A 1 -9.86 2.64 23.42
N GLN A 2 -11.15 2.40 23.60
CA GLN A 2 -11.92 1.35 22.95
C GLN A 2 -12.41 1.90 21.61
N PHE A 3 -11.93 1.34 20.50
CA PHE A 3 -12.50 1.63 19.18
C PHE A 3 -13.69 0.70 18.99
N SER A 4 -14.88 1.31 18.84
CA SER A 4 -16.09 0.58 18.49
C SER A 4 -16.09 0.32 17.00
N TRP A 5 -15.98 -0.96 16.64
CA TRP A 5 -16.11 -1.44 15.28
C TRP A 5 -17.60 -1.53 14.99
N SER A 6 -18.16 -0.56 14.27
CA SER A 6 -19.47 -0.78 13.67
C SER A 6 -19.27 -1.52 12.36
N VAL A 7 -19.60 -2.82 12.38
CA VAL A 7 -19.88 -3.58 11.16
C VAL A 7 -21.14 -2.97 10.55
N ALA A 8 -21.00 -2.05 9.61
CA ALA A 8 -22.12 -1.67 8.76
C ALA A 8 -22.27 -2.78 7.72
N THR A 9 -23.31 -3.61 7.88
CA THR A 9 -23.74 -4.51 6.83
C THR A 9 -24.37 -3.69 5.70
N ILE A 10 -23.56 -3.17 4.79
CA ILE A 10 -24.05 -2.71 3.50
C ILE A 10 -23.91 -3.89 2.55
N GLY A 11 -24.99 -4.68 2.42
CA GLY A 11 -25.14 -5.72 1.39
C GLY A 11 -23.94 -6.68 1.21
N ASN A 12 -23.90 -7.77 1.97
CA ASN A 12 -23.13 -9.00 1.71
C ASN A 12 -21.69 -8.91 1.15
N GLN A 13 -20.96 -7.81 1.38
CA GLN A 13 -19.54 -7.70 1.05
C GLN A 13 -18.77 -7.12 2.23
N ARG A 14 -17.77 -7.86 2.71
CA ARG A 14 -16.85 -7.43 3.76
C ARG A 14 -15.81 -6.48 3.15
N GLY A 15 -16.14 -5.19 3.06
CA GLY A 15 -15.18 -4.16 2.67
C GLY A 15 -14.32 -3.70 3.85
N LEU A 16 -13.01 -3.59 3.65
CA LEU A 16 -12.10 -2.90 4.57
C LEU A 16 -12.35 -1.39 4.46
N GLN A 17 -12.84 -0.73 5.49
CA GLN A 17 -13.11 0.72 5.47
C GLN A 17 -11.82 1.51 5.79
N VAL A 18 -11.51 2.52 4.96
CA VAL A 18 -10.40 3.46 5.23
C VAL A 18 -10.70 4.25 6.50
N PRO A 19 -9.74 4.50 7.39
CA PRO A 19 -9.97 5.34 8.55
C PRO A 19 -10.29 6.79 8.12
N GLU A 20 -11.50 7.26 8.41
CA GLU A 20 -11.78 8.69 8.46
C GLU A 20 -10.91 9.30 9.58
N ARG A 21 -10.11 10.33 9.25
CA ARG A 21 -9.28 11.04 10.23
C ARG A 21 -10.20 11.73 11.25
N SER A 22 -10.34 11.15 12.44
CA SER A 22 -10.63 11.95 13.62
C SER A 22 -9.33 12.68 13.98
N GLU A 23 -9.35 14.01 13.92
CA GLU A 23 -8.26 14.87 14.38
C GLU A 23 -7.99 14.63 15.87
N ASN A 24 -7.13 13.67 16.22
CA ASN A 24 -6.47 13.64 17.52
C ASN A 24 -5.23 12.74 17.51
N GLN A 25 -4.08 13.41 17.37
CA GLN A 25 -2.76 13.15 17.98
C GLN A 25 -2.20 11.71 18.03
N GLY A 26 -1.04 11.49 17.39
CA GLY A 26 -0.08 10.50 17.90
C GLY A 26 0.91 9.82 16.95
N ALA A 27 0.88 10.00 15.63
CA ALA A 27 1.94 9.48 14.76
C ALA A 27 3.02 10.54 14.57
N SER A 28 3.99 10.63 15.48
CA SER A 28 5.17 11.48 15.33
C SER A 28 6.11 10.89 14.27
N GLY A 29 5.82 11.13 13.00
CA GLY A 29 6.68 10.74 11.88
C GLY A 29 6.40 11.62 10.67
N THR A 30 7.45 12.01 9.95
CA THR A 30 7.31 12.73 8.68
C THR A 30 6.58 11.83 7.68
N PRO A 31 5.51 12.30 7.01
CA PRO A 31 4.87 11.54 5.95
C PRO A 31 5.88 11.19 4.86
N THR A 32 6.09 9.90 4.68
CA THR A 32 7.11 9.34 3.78
C THR A 32 6.48 8.86 2.48
N PHE A 33 5.19 8.55 2.55
CA PHE A 33 4.42 7.94 1.47
C PHE A 33 3.31 8.88 1.03
N LYS A 34 3.09 8.89 -0.28
CA LYS A 34 1.94 9.54 -0.91
C LYS A 34 1.09 8.45 -1.53
N GLY A 35 -0.02 8.12 -0.88
CA GLY A 35 -0.98 7.10 -1.30
C GLY A 35 -1.97 7.63 -2.32
N PHE A 36 -2.31 6.75 -3.25
CA PHE A 36 -3.18 6.98 -4.38
C PHE A 36 -4.09 5.78 -4.53
N ALA A 37 -5.40 6.02 -4.42
CA ALA A 37 -6.40 4.97 -4.52
C ALA A 37 -7.36 5.32 -5.65
N HIS A 38 -7.48 4.40 -6.62
CA HIS A 38 -8.32 4.59 -7.80
C HIS A 38 -9.70 3.93 -7.57
N PRO A 39 -10.83 4.60 -7.89
CA PRO A 39 -12.18 4.10 -7.55
C PRO A 39 -12.52 2.74 -8.16
N GLN A 40 -11.83 2.35 -9.23
CA GLN A 40 -11.94 1.04 -9.87
C GLN A 40 -10.69 0.16 -9.65
N GLY A 41 -9.75 0.61 -8.82
CA GLY A 41 -8.50 -0.08 -8.54
C GLY A 41 -8.68 -1.18 -7.50
N THR A 42 -7.95 -2.27 -7.65
CA THR A 42 -7.93 -3.41 -6.71
C THR A 42 -6.91 -3.25 -5.60
N GLY A 43 -6.39 -2.04 -5.41
CA GLY A 43 -5.30 -1.78 -4.49
C GLY A 43 -4.97 -0.31 -4.27
N LEU A 44 -4.05 -0.10 -3.33
CA LEU A 44 -3.49 1.20 -2.95
C LEU A 44 -2.08 1.32 -3.54
N THR A 45 -1.87 2.29 -4.43
CA THR A 45 -0.54 2.61 -4.96
C THR A 45 0.08 3.73 -4.14
N LEU A 46 1.35 3.58 -3.81
CA LEU A 46 2.10 4.47 -2.93
C LEU A 46 3.34 4.92 -3.70
N SER A 47 3.49 6.23 -3.82
CA SER A 47 4.76 6.84 -4.22
C SER A 47 5.56 7.14 -2.95
N VAL A 48 6.83 6.74 -2.95
CA VAL A 48 7.71 6.98 -1.80
C VAL A 48 8.61 8.17 -2.09
N ARG A 49 8.61 9.16 -1.19
CA ARG A 49 9.36 10.40 -1.42
C ARG A 49 10.84 10.12 -1.58
N GLY A 50 11.43 10.56 -2.70
CA GLY A 50 12.85 10.40 -2.99
C GLY A 50 13.26 9.03 -3.51
N CYS A 51 12.31 8.13 -3.75
CA CYS A 51 12.55 6.82 -4.36
C CYS A 51 12.12 6.82 -5.83
N ARG A 52 12.80 6.04 -6.66
CA ARG A 52 12.46 5.84 -8.09
C ARG A 52 11.68 4.55 -8.32
N TRP A 53 10.75 4.27 -7.42
CA TRP A 53 9.87 3.11 -7.47
C TRP A 53 8.55 3.43 -6.75
N SER A 54 7.54 2.63 -7.04
CA SER A 54 6.22 2.68 -6.39
C SER A 54 5.91 1.35 -5.71
N LEU A 55 5.19 1.42 -4.61
CA LEU A 55 4.66 0.27 -3.88
C LEU A 55 3.17 0.15 -4.17
N THR A 56 2.69 -0.99 -4.62
CA THR A 56 1.24 -1.24 -4.76
C THR A 56 0.82 -2.38 -3.83
N LEU A 57 -0.20 -2.13 -3.02
CA LEU A 57 -0.82 -3.12 -2.16
C LEU A 57 -2.15 -3.55 -2.79
N LYS A 58 -2.21 -4.77 -3.33
CA LYS A 58 -3.46 -5.34 -3.85
C LYS A 58 -4.16 -6.14 -2.77
N THR A 59 -5.49 -6.03 -2.72
CA THR A 59 -6.29 -6.77 -1.74
C THR A 59 -6.19 -8.28 -1.98
N PRO A 60 -6.29 -9.11 -0.91
CA PRO A 60 -6.18 -10.57 -1.01
C PRO A 60 -7.17 -11.22 -1.98
N ASP A 61 -8.36 -10.63 -2.11
CA ASP A 61 -9.47 -11.09 -2.93
C ASP A 61 -9.45 -10.52 -4.36
N GLY A 62 -8.51 -9.62 -4.66
CA GLY A 62 -8.50 -8.84 -5.90
C GLY A 62 -9.73 -7.95 -6.07
N GLY A 63 -10.51 -7.75 -5.00
CA GLY A 63 -11.63 -6.85 -4.95
C GLY A 63 -11.20 -5.38 -4.98
N PRO A 64 -12.14 -4.44 -5.18
CA PRO A 64 -11.82 -3.03 -5.10
C PRO A 64 -11.31 -2.67 -3.70
N TYR A 65 -10.23 -1.88 -3.64
CA TYR A 65 -9.89 -1.14 -2.42
C TYR A 65 -11.08 -0.20 -2.13
N PRO A 66 -11.53 -0.03 -0.86
CA PRO A 66 -12.87 0.44 -0.46
C PRO A 66 -13.53 1.43 -1.41
N PRO A 67 -14.83 1.28 -1.71
CA PRO A 67 -15.46 2.07 -2.75
C PRO A 67 -15.46 3.55 -2.39
N PHE A 68 -14.68 4.33 -3.12
CA PHE A 68 -14.79 5.77 -3.18
C PHE A 68 -15.32 6.17 -4.55
N GLU A 69 -16.09 7.26 -4.62
CA GLU A 69 -16.66 7.75 -5.88
C GLU A 69 -15.62 8.52 -6.72
N GLU A 70 -14.58 9.04 -6.07
CA GLU A 70 -13.53 9.87 -6.69
C GLU A 70 -12.13 9.31 -6.43
N TYR A 71 -11.12 9.92 -7.06
CA TYR A 71 -9.72 9.56 -6.82
C TYR A 71 -9.25 10.08 -5.47
N HIS A 72 -8.74 9.21 -4.60
CA HIS A 72 -8.27 9.61 -3.27
C HIS A 72 -6.75 9.66 -3.22
N GLN A 73 -6.25 10.77 -2.67
CA GLN A 73 -4.84 10.97 -2.38
C GLN A 73 -4.66 11.27 -0.90
N LEU A 74 -3.78 10.53 -0.22
CA LEU A 74 -3.52 10.70 1.20
C LEU A 74 -2.03 10.62 1.50
N GLU A 75 -1.54 11.53 2.34
CA GLU A 75 -0.20 11.40 2.91
C GLU A 75 -0.20 10.36 4.04
N MET A 76 0.75 9.44 4.00
CA MET A 76 0.82 8.32 4.93
C MET A 76 2.18 8.25 5.62
N THR A 77 2.15 7.94 6.91
CA THR A 77 3.35 7.60 7.67
C THR A 77 3.66 6.11 7.50
N ALA A 78 4.87 5.68 7.91
CA ALA A 78 5.21 4.26 7.97
C ALA A 78 4.22 3.48 8.85
N ALA A 79 3.79 4.07 9.97
CA ALA A 79 2.84 3.45 10.90
C ALA A 79 1.44 3.26 10.29
N ASP A 80 1.01 4.14 9.37
CA ASP A 80 -0.26 3.95 8.65
C ASP A 80 -0.16 2.77 7.66
N LEU A 81 1.00 2.64 6.99
CA LEU A 81 1.27 1.55 6.06
C LEU A 81 1.43 0.20 6.76
N GLN A 82 2.01 0.20 7.97
CA GLN A 82 2.20 -0.98 8.82
C GLN A 82 0.90 -1.65 9.29
N ARG A 83 -0.25 -0.99 9.11
CA ARG A 83 -1.57 -1.61 9.37
C ARG A 83 -1.96 -2.63 8.30
N PHE A 84 -1.35 -2.53 7.11
CA PHE A 84 -1.61 -3.43 5.98
C PHE A 84 -0.53 -4.50 5.88
N ILE A 85 0.74 -4.08 5.92
CA ILE A 85 1.90 -4.94 5.67
C ILE A 85 2.96 -4.77 6.76
N ASN A 86 3.76 -5.80 7.03
CA ASN A 86 5.00 -5.65 7.82
C ASN A 86 6.13 -5.06 6.96
N GLY A 87 6.17 -5.44 5.68
CA GLY A 87 7.08 -4.97 4.64
C GLY A 87 8.54 -5.32 4.85
N ARG A 88 8.84 -6.35 5.65
CA ARG A 88 10.21 -6.80 5.95
C ARG A 88 10.36 -8.31 5.83
N GLY A 89 11.53 -8.75 5.37
CA GLY A 89 11.89 -10.17 5.28
C GLY A 89 10.96 -10.97 4.36
N LEU A 90 10.41 -10.31 3.34
CA LEU A 90 9.46 -10.93 2.41
C LEU A 90 10.19 -11.78 1.36
N ASP A 91 9.54 -12.86 0.92
CA ASP A 91 10.00 -13.70 -0.20
C ASP A 91 9.59 -13.03 -1.52
N TRP A 92 10.50 -12.21 -2.05
CA TRP A 92 10.29 -11.47 -3.28
C TRP A 92 10.52 -12.33 -4.51
N LYS A 93 9.59 -12.22 -5.46
CA LYS A 93 9.69 -12.86 -6.78
C LYS A 93 9.71 -11.80 -7.86
N ARG A 94 10.68 -11.90 -8.76
CA ARG A 94 10.74 -11.09 -9.97
C ARG A 94 9.72 -11.60 -10.97
N GLN A 95 8.91 -10.71 -11.52
CA GLN A 95 7.99 -11.01 -12.61
C GLN A 95 7.87 -9.84 -13.58
N THR A 96 7.22 -10.09 -14.71
CA THR A 96 6.78 -9.03 -15.63
C THR A 96 5.32 -8.70 -15.33
N GLY A 97 5.05 -7.49 -14.87
CA GLY A 97 3.70 -6.99 -14.58
C GLY A 97 2.87 -6.75 -15.85
N GLU A 98 1.60 -6.42 -15.68
CA GLU A 98 0.60 -6.27 -16.76
C GLU A 98 0.98 -5.21 -17.81
N THR A 99 1.80 -4.23 -17.42
CA THR A 99 2.30 -3.18 -18.33
C THR A 99 3.59 -3.56 -19.07
N GLY A 100 4.02 -4.82 -18.97
CA GLY A 100 5.27 -5.33 -19.55
C GLY A 100 6.53 -4.93 -18.78
N ARG A 101 6.38 -4.30 -17.60
CA ARG A 101 7.50 -3.85 -16.77
C ARG A 101 7.91 -4.94 -15.79
N GLU A 102 9.19 -5.04 -15.51
CA GLU A 102 9.67 -5.89 -14.42
C GLU A 102 9.26 -5.30 -13.07
N GLU A 103 8.80 -6.15 -12.16
CA GLU A 103 8.42 -5.80 -10.80
C GLU A 103 8.78 -6.93 -9.84
N LEU A 104 8.87 -6.61 -8.55
CA LEU A 104 8.96 -7.59 -7.49
C LEU A 104 7.59 -7.77 -6.86
N VAL A 105 7.23 -9.01 -6.58
CA VAL A 105 5.99 -9.34 -5.90
C VAL A 105 6.26 -10.26 -4.72
N ALA A 106 5.62 -9.95 -3.60
CA ALA A 106 5.59 -10.78 -2.42
C ALA A 106 4.20 -10.79 -1.79
N MET A 107 3.95 -11.75 -0.92
CA MET A 107 2.76 -11.78 -0.08
C MET A 107 3.11 -11.28 1.32
N ASP A 108 2.27 -10.41 1.88
CA ASP A 108 2.42 -9.95 3.26
C ASP A 108 1.05 -9.68 3.89
N ASN A 109 0.80 -10.34 5.02
CA ASN A 109 -0.45 -10.22 5.77
C ASN A 109 -1.72 -10.40 4.89
N GLY A 110 -1.62 -11.28 3.89
CA GLY A 110 -2.68 -11.54 2.91
C GLY A 110 -2.72 -10.58 1.71
N PHE A 111 -2.03 -9.45 1.76
CA PHE A 111 -1.93 -8.52 0.63
C PHE A 111 -0.86 -8.99 -0.36
N SER A 112 -1.11 -8.78 -1.65
CA SER A 112 -0.07 -8.88 -2.67
C SER A 112 0.64 -7.54 -2.76
N VAL A 113 1.93 -7.56 -2.49
CA VAL A 113 2.80 -6.39 -2.40
C VAL A 113 3.65 -6.33 -3.65
N HIS A 114 3.54 -5.25 -4.42
CA HIS A 114 4.28 -5.06 -5.67
C HIS A 114 5.24 -3.88 -5.53
N LEU A 115 6.52 -4.08 -5.84
CA LEU A 115 7.50 -3.01 -6.04
C LEU A 115 7.79 -2.86 -7.54
N THR A 116 7.36 -1.73 -8.10
CA THR A 116 7.52 -1.42 -9.52
C THR A 116 8.49 -0.26 -9.67
N PRO A 117 9.59 -0.41 -10.42
CA PRO A 117 10.52 0.69 -10.68
C PRO A 117 9.88 1.76 -11.58
N ALA A 118 10.44 2.96 -11.55
CA ALA A 118 10.09 4.01 -12.50
C ALA A 118 10.45 3.59 -13.95
N LEU A 119 9.77 4.19 -14.93
CA LEU A 119 9.87 3.87 -16.36
C LEU A 119 11.30 3.73 -16.90
N GLU A 120 12.22 4.58 -16.44
CA GLU A 120 13.59 4.67 -16.93
C GLU A 120 14.60 4.05 -15.96
N THR A 121 14.13 3.37 -14.92
CA THR A 121 14.96 2.79 -13.86
C THR A 121 14.94 1.27 -13.97
N PRO A 122 16.10 0.60 -14.09
CA PRO A 122 16.14 -0.86 -14.07
C PRO A 122 15.69 -1.38 -12.70
N LEU A 123 15.11 -2.58 -12.67
CA LEU A 123 14.77 -3.24 -11.41
C LEU A 123 16.06 -3.64 -10.67
N ASP A 124 16.25 -3.08 -9.49
CA ASP A 124 17.31 -3.43 -8.55
C ASP A 124 16.67 -3.91 -7.24
N GLU A 125 16.61 -5.24 -7.10
CA GLU A 125 15.91 -5.87 -5.99
C GLU A 125 16.52 -5.52 -4.63
N ALA A 126 17.84 -5.63 -4.51
CA ALA A 126 18.52 -5.40 -3.25
C ALA A 126 18.33 -3.95 -2.78
N ALA A 127 18.48 -2.98 -3.68
CA ALA A 127 18.32 -1.57 -3.34
C ALA A 127 16.86 -1.23 -2.99
N MET A 128 15.90 -1.68 -3.82
CA MET A 128 14.49 -1.35 -3.62
C MET A 128 13.92 -1.96 -2.34
N VAL A 129 14.26 -3.23 -2.05
CA VAL A 129 13.82 -3.91 -0.83
C VAL A 129 14.45 -3.27 0.40
N ALA A 130 15.76 -3.01 0.40
CA ALA A 130 16.44 -2.36 1.52
C ALA A 130 15.88 -0.94 1.80
N GLU A 131 15.58 -0.16 0.75
CA GLU A 131 14.93 1.14 0.90
C GLU A 131 13.53 1.02 1.49
N LEU A 132 12.70 0.07 1.02
CA LEU A 132 11.38 -0.17 1.58
C LEU A 132 11.47 -0.48 3.07
N GLU A 133 12.31 -1.45 3.45
CA GLU A 133 12.47 -1.87 4.84
C GLU A 133 12.94 -0.72 5.74
N ALA A 134 13.88 0.10 5.26
CA ALA A 134 14.38 1.27 5.98
C ALA A 134 13.29 2.36 6.15
N ARG A 135 12.38 2.53 5.18
CA ARG A 135 11.27 3.48 5.29
C ARG A 135 10.13 2.98 6.15
N LEU A 136 10.06 1.68 6.39
CA LEU A 136 9.14 1.02 7.30
C LEU A 136 9.74 0.79 8.69
N ALA A 137 10.92 1.34 9.00
CA ALA A 137 11.55 1.31 10.32
C ALA A 137 11.30 2.54 11.14
#